data_AF-A0A1F9TRP0-F1
#
_entry.id   AF-A0A1F9TRP0-F1
#
_cell.length_a   1.000
_cell.length_b   1.000
_cell.length_c   1.000
_cell.angle_alpha   90.00
_cell.angle_beta   90.00
_cell.angle_gamma   90.00
#
_symmetry.space_group_name_H-M   'P 1'
#
loop_
_entity.id
_entity.type
_entity.pdbx_description
1 polymer ?
#
loop_
_entity_poly.entity_id
_entity_poly.type
_entity_poly.pdbx_seq_one_letter_code
_entity_poly.pdbx_strand_id
1 'polypeptide(L)'
;MSNRKDKLSCQLRLMAAFKEFSGPVPEGLFTKKEFFIVRLQAIGALLDEFKREKLRELADRLAAALTRGKMSTSELDSFREALSHLVSGQDYNAVSGAFAGSKDLLLQRLSRVQPLSVAEEEKKRPGQFREPAPDRITTAAYSRMNFEGLEKELKAGRDEVEVLEEARARATKFCAADRMPLGLENTMPSHMLSCIEAAAGACFRLLARMKS
;
A
#
# COMPACT_ATOMS: atom_id res chain seq x y z
N MET A 1 21.15 7.76 11.38
CA MET A 1 20.65 6.78 12.37
C MET A 1 19.15 6.93 12.68
N SER A 2 18.52 8.11 12.51
CA SER A 2 17.05 8.30 12.70
C SER A 2 16.19 7.42 11.78
N ASN A 3 16.49 7.40 10.47
CA ASN A 3 15.65 6.79 9.44
C ASN A 3 15.41 5.27 9.61
N ARG A 4 16.31 4.52 10.27
CA ARG A 4 16.14 3.08 10.52
C ARG A 4 15.15 2.79 11.65
N LYS A 5 15.12 3.64 12.69
CA LYS A 5 14.21 3.49 13.83
C LYS A 5 12.78 3.86 13.43
N ASP A 6 12.64 4.92 12.64
CA ASP A 6 11.35 5.42 12.16
C ASP A 6 10.67 4.38 11.24
N LYS A 7 11.44 3.81 10.29
CA LYS A 7 10.96 2.73 9.42
C LYS A 7 10.58 1.46 10.18
N LEU A 8 11.38 1.02 11.14
CA LEU A 8 11.06 -0.15 11.96
C LEU A 8 9.79 0.10 12.76
N SER A 9 9.63 1.29 13.34
CA SER A 9 8.42 1.72 14.04
C SER A 9 7.19 1.69 13.13
N CYS A 10 7.29 2.22 11.91
CA CYS A 10 6.20 2.19 10.93
C CYS A 10 5.83 0.75 10.54
N GLN A 11 6.82 -0.11 10.28
CA GLN A 11 6.58 -1.53 9.97
C GLN A 11 5.90 -2.28 11.13
N LEU A 12 6.34 -2.06 12.37
CA LEU A 12 5.73 -2.66 13.56
C LEU A 12 4.28 -2.18 13.75
N ARG A 13 4.02 -0.88 13.56
CA ARG A 13 2.65 -0.32 13.61
C ARG A 13 1.76 -0.91 12.52
N LEU A 14 2.25 -1.06 11.30
CA LEU A 14 1.51 -1.67 10.20
C LEU A 14 1.17 -3.14 10.48
N MET A 15 2.13 -3.90 11.01
CA MET A 15 1.91 -5.29 11.43
C MET A 15 0.88 -5.39 12.55
N ALA A 16 1.00 -4.54 13.58
CA ALA A 16 0.06 -4.49 14.69
C ALA A 16 -1.35 -4.16 14.18
N ALA A 17 -1.50 -3.15 13.33
CA ALA A 17 -2.78 -2.77 12.75
C ALA A 17 -3.39 -3.90 11.91
N PHE A 18 -2.59 -4.64 11.14
CA PHE A 18 -3.07 -5.77 10.35
C PHE A 18 -3.48 -6.97 11.22
N LYS A 19 -2.75 -7.23 12.30
CA LYS A 19 -3.11 -8.26 13.31
C LYS A 19 -4.36 -7.86 14.10
N GLU A 20 -4.54 -6.59 14.41
CA GLU A 20 -5.77 -6.10 15.02
C GLU A 20 -6.95 -6.25 14.06
N PHE A 21 -6.75 -5.97 12.76
CA PHE A 21 -7.76 -6.17 11.74
C PHE A 21 -8.21 -7.63 11.59
N SER A 22 -7.31 -8.59 11.90
CA SER A 22 -7.65 -10.02 11.93
C SER A 22 -8.28 -10.49 13.25
N GLY A 23 -7.99 -9.82 14.36
CA GLY A 23 -8.45 -10.16 15.71
C GLY A 23 -9.91 -9.79 16.02
N PRO A 24 -10.45 -10.20 17.18
CA PRO A 24 -11.85 -9.96 17.53
C PRO A 24 -12.23 -8.47 17.47
N VAL A 25 -13.49 -8.17 17.14
CA VAL A 25 -14.00 -6.78 17.17
C VAL A 25 -14.06 -6.32 18.64
N PRO A 26 -13.38 -5.23 19.02
CA PRO A 26 -13.45 -4.68 20.37
C PRO A 26 -14.87 -4.28 20.75
N GLU A 27 -15.24 -4.49 22.02
CA GLU A 27 -16.58 -4.19 22.56
C GLU A 27 -16.98 -2.71 22.45
N GLY A 28 -16.01 -1.80 22.30
CA GLY A 28 -16.23 -0.35 22.23
C GLY A 28 -16.56 0.23 20.85
N LEU A 29 -16.75 -0.58 19.81
CA LEU A 29 -17.16 -0.11 18.48
C LEU A 29 -18.63 -0.42 18.21
N PHE A 30 -19.37 0.57 17.72
CA PHE A 30 -20.83 0.49 17.61
C PHE A 30 -21.28 -0.54 16.57
N THR A 31 -20.47 -0.80 15.52
CA THR A 31 -20.75 -1.86 14.53
C THR A 31 -19.48 -2.53 13.99
N LYS A 32 -19.58 -3.78 13.53
CA LYS A 32 -18.45 -4.47 12.85
C LYS A 32 -18.07 -3.80 11.52
N LYS A 33 -19.03 -3.12 10.88
CA LYS A 33 -18.80 -2.30 9.67
C LYS A 33 -17.93 -1.09 9.96
N GLU A 34 -18.22 -0.38 11.06
CA GLU A 34 -17.39 0.72 11.55
C GLU A 34 -15.97 0.22 11.88
N PHE A 35 -15.85 -0.91 12.59
CA PHE A 35 -14.55 -1.53 12.83
C PHE A 35 -13.78 -1.77 11.52
N PHE A 36 -14.43 -2.39 10.53
CA PHE A 36 -13.80 -2.71 9.25
C PHE A 36 -13.27 -1.45 8.56
N ILE A 37 -14.09 -0.39 8.50
CA ILE A 37 -13.73 0.87 7.83
C ILE A 37 -12.58 1.57 8.56
N VAL A 38 -12.71 1.77 9.88
CA VAL A 38 -11.72 2.51 10.69
C VAL A 38 -10.36 1.81 10.64
N ARG A 39 -10.34 0.48 10.78
CA ARG A 39 -9.09 -0.29 10.74
C ARG A 39 -8.46 -0.30 9.36
N LEU A 40 -9.26 -0.43 8.30
CA LEU A 40 -8.73 -0.39 6.95
C LEU A 40 -8.17 1.00 6.59
N GLN A 41 -8.80 2.08 7.05
CA GLN A 41 -8.26 3.44 6.92
C GLN A 41 -6.93 3.60 7.67
N ALA A 42 -6.82 3.07 8.89
CA ALA A 42 -5.57 3.11 9.65
C ALA A 42 -4.43 2.34 8.93
N ILE A 43 -4.73 1.16 8.38
CA ILE A 43 -3.78 0.39 7.56
C ILE A 43 -3.35 1.19 6.33
N GLY A 44 -4.31 1.82 5.61
CA GLY A 44 -4.02 2.66 4.46
C GLY A 44 -3.09 3.83 4.80
N ALA A 45 -3.35 4.53 5.91
CA ALA A 45 -2.51 5.63 6.37
C ALA A 45 -1.07 5.17 6.70
N LEU A 46 -0.92 4.00 7.35
CA LEU A 46 0.40 3.43 7.66
C LEU A 46 1.15 2.98 6.41
N LEU A 47 0.46 2.42 5.41
CA LEU A 47 1.05 2.11 4.10
C LEU A 47 1.54 3.38 3.40
N ASP A 48 0.76 4.45 3.43
CA ASP A 48 1.13 5.74 2.83
C ASP A 48 2.32 6.38 3.57
N GLU A 49 2.34 6.33 4.91
CA GLU A 49 3.47 6.76 5.74
C GLU A 49 4.75 6.00 5.35
N PHE A 50 4.68 4.66 5.28
CA PHE A 50 5.81 3.83 4.88
C PHE A 50 6.32 4.17 3.47
N LYS A 51 5.41 4.34 2.50
CA LYS A 51 5.80 4.68 1.13
C LYS A 51 6.40 6.08 1.03
N ARG A 52 5.95 7.06 1.83
CA ARG A 52 6.58 8.39 1.91
C ARG A 52 8.01 8.30 2.42
N GLU A 53 8.24 7.51 3.46
CA GLU A 53 9.60 7.25 3.94
C GLU A 53 10.47 6.60 2.86
N LYS A 54 9.92 5.64 2.10
CA LYS A 54 10.62 4.99 0.98
C LYS A 54 10.97 5.94 -0.15
N LEU A 55 10.04 6.82 -0.52
CA LEU A 55 10.28 7.83 -1.54
C LEU A 55 11.36 8.83 -1.08
N ARG A 56 11.32 9.25 0.19
CA ARG A 56 12.37 10.09 0.79
C ARG A 56 13.73 9.41 0.78
N GLU A 57 13.82 8.15 1.23
CA GLU A 57 15.06 7.35 1.18
C GLU A 57 15.61 7.22 -0.25
N LEU A 58 14.73 7.07 -1.24
CA LEU A 58 15.10 6.98 -2.64
C LEU A 58 15.62 8.33 -3.16
N ALA A 59 14.96 9.42 -2.79
CA ALA A 59 15.36 10.77 -3.13
C ALA A 59 16.70 11.19 -2.52
N ASP A 60 16.91 10.90 -1.23
CA ASP A 60 18.17 11.19 -0.54
C ASP A 60 19.34 10.42 -1.17
N ARG A 61 19.11 9.14 -1.52
CA ARG A 61 20.12 8.31 -2.21
C ARG A 61 20.48 8.88 -3.58
N LEU A 62 19.49 9.31 -4.35
CA LEU A 62 19.72 9.96 -5.64
C LEU A 62 20.48 11.29 -5.46
N ALA A 63 20.07 12.14 -4.53
CA ALA A 63 20.74 13.41 -4.26
C ALA A 63 22.21 13.23 -3.86
N ALA A 64 22.50 12.22 -3.02
CA ALA A 64 23.85 11.85 -2.65
C ALA A 64 24.66 11.33 -3.86
N ALA A 65 24.06 10.48 -4.70
CA ALA A 65 24.70 9.99 -5.92
C ALA A 65 25.04 11.14 -6.89
N LEU A 66 24.10 12.06 -7.12
CA LEU A 66 24.28 13.26 -7.94
C LEU A 66 25.31 14.25 -7.37
N THR A 67 25.66 14.15 -6.09
CA THR A 67 26.69 14.98 -5.46
C THR A 67 28.08 14.34 -5.57
N ARG A 68 28.14 13.01 -5.63
CA ARG A 68 29.39 12.24 -5.85
C ARG A 68 29.87 12.27 -7.31
N GLY A 69 29.04 12.74 -8.24
CA GLY A 69 29.40 12.89 -9.65
C GLY A 69 28.49 12.06 -10.57
N LYS A 70 29.09 11.48 -11.61
CA LYS A 70 28.34 10.75 -12.65
C LYS A 70 27.81 9.43 -12.10
N MET A 71 26.49 9.25 -12.15
CA MET A 71 25.84 7.97 -11.83
C MET A 71 26.11 6.95 -12.94
N SER A 72 26.29 5.70 -12.56
CA SER A 72 26.31 4.58 -13.50
C SER A 72 24.92 4.32 -14.06
N THR A 73 24.84 3.71 -15.25
CA THR A 73 23.58 3.25 -15.83
C THR A 73 22.83 2.32 -14.88
N SER A 74 23.54 1.42 -14.20
CA SER A 74 22.94 0.49 -13.24
C SER A 74 22.26 1.18 -12.05
N GLU A 75 22.83 2.28 -11.54
CA GLU A 75 22.25 3.05 -10.44
C GLU A 75 21.00 3.82 -10.90
N LEU A 76 21.01 4.33 -12.13
CA LEU A 76 19.86 5.01 -12.73
C LEU A 76 18.71 4.03 -12.98
N ASP A 77 19.00 2.85 -13.51
CA ASP A 77 17.99 1.83 -13.76
C ASP A 77 17.39 1.31 -12.44
N SER A 78 18.22 1.07 -11.44
CA SER A 78 17.75 0.69 -10.09
C SER A 78 16.88 1.77 -9.45
N PHE A 79 17.22 3.05 -9.65
CA PHE A 79 16.40 4.17 -9.18
C PHE A 79 15.05 4.22 -9.90
N ARG A 80 15.06 4.10 -11.23
CA ARG A 80 13.84 4.11 -12.05
C ARG A 80 12.92 2.95 -11.70
N GLU A 81 13.46 1.76 -11.57
CA GLU A 81 12.71 0.58 -11.13
C GLU A 81 12.04 0.85 -9.78
N ALA A 82 12.82 1.26 -8.77
CA ALA A 82 12.30 1.58 -7.44
C ALA A 82 11.24 2.70 -7.47
N LEU A 83 11.43 3.74 -8.28
CA LEU A 83 10.48 4.84 -8.41
C LEU A 83 9.17 4.38 -9.05
N SER A 84 9.23 3.54 -10.09
CA SER A 84 8.04 3.07 -10.81
C SER A 84 7.09 2.24 -9.94
N HIS A 85 7.59 1.65 -8.85
CA HIS A 85 6.79 0.93 -7.86
C HIS A 85 6.22 1.81 -6.75
N LEU A 86 6.66 3.07 -6.61
CA LEU A 86 6.28 3.94 -5.50
C LEU A 86 5.28 5.04 -5.90
N VAL A 87 5.25 5.42 -7.17
CA VAL A 87 4.60 6.67 -7.62
C VAL A 87 3.72 6.42 -8.86
N SER A 88 2.88 7.39 -9.21
CA SER A 88 2.02 7.32 -10.39
C SER A 88 2.84 7.23 -11.69
N GLY A 89 2.27 6.69 -12.77
CA GLY A 89 2.94 6.67 -14.08
C GLY A 89 3.24 8.09 -14.58
N GLN A 90 2.36 9.04 -14.26
CA GLN A 90 2.55 10.46 -14.57
C GLN A 90 3.77 11.05 -13.84
N ASP A 91 3.88 10.83 -12.53
CA ASP A 91 5.01 11.32 -11.73
C ASP A 91 6.31 10.63 -12.13
N TYR A 92 6.26 9.32 -12.39
CA TYR A 92 7.39 8.57 -12.90
C TYR A 92 7.92 9.15 -14.20
N ASN A 93 7.05 9.45 -15.16
CA ASN A 93 7.44 10.05 -16.44
C ASN A 93 8.00 11.48 -16.25
N ALA A 94 7.41 12.28 -15.35
CA ALA A 94 7.88 13.62 -15.06
C ALA A 94 9.30 13.64 -14.45
N VAL A 95 9.59 12.73 -13.53
CA VAL A 95 10.94 12.56 -12.97
C VAL A 95 11.88 11.95 -14.00
N SER A 96 11.43 10.95 -14.75
CA SER A 96 12.24 10.27 -15.76
C SER A 96 12.71 11.21 -16.87
N GLY A 97 11.84 12.10 -17.32
CA GLY A 97 12.18 13.15 -18.29
C GLY A 97 13.17 14.18 -17.75
N ALA A 98 13.21 14.41 -16.44
CA ALA A 98 14.13 15.35 -15.82
C ALA A 98 15.59 14.85 -15.77
N PHE A 99 15.84 13.55 -16.00
CA PHE A 99 17.20 13.00 -16.10
C PHE A 99 17.99 13.54 -17.29
N ALA A 100 17.31 13.99 -18.35
CA ALA A 100 17.96 14.66 -19.48
C ALA A 100 18.25 16.15 -19.21
N GLY A 101 17.73 16.70 -18.10
CA GLY A 101 17.87 18.09 -17.71
C GLY A 101 18.93 18.33 -16.64
N SER A 102 18.78 19.44 -15.89
CA SER A 102 19.70 19.78 -14.81
C SER A 102 19.42 18.99 -13.53
N LYS A 103 20.44 18.86 -12.68
CA LYS A 103 20.33 18.30 -11.32
C LYS A 103 19.22 18.98 -10.52
N ASP A 104 19.13 20.30 -10.60
CA ASP A 104 18.14 21.08 -9.83
C ASP A 104 16.71 20.79 -10.30
N LEU A 105 16.50 20.63 -11.61
CA LEU A 105 15.20 20.24 -12.16
C LEU A 105 14.78 18.85 -11.67
N LEU A 106 15.70 17.89 -11.65
CA LEU A 106 15.45 16.54 -11.15
C LEU A 106 15.06 16.54 -9.67
N LEU A 107 15.82 17.25 -8.83
CA LEU A 107 15.51 17.37 -7.39
C LEU A 107 14.18 18.10 -7.14
N GLN A 108 13.89 19.15 -7.91
CA GLN A 108 12.62 19.88 -7.84
C GLN A 108 11.43 19.01 -8.24
N ARG A 109 11.58 18.16 -9.28
CA ARG A 109 10.51 17.23 -9.68
C ARG A 109 10.29 16.19 -8.60
N LEU A 110 11.38 15.61 -8.09
CA LEU A 110 11.32 14.56 -7.08
C LEU A 110 10.69 15.03 -5.76
N SER A 111 10.92 16.29 -5.35
CA SER A 111 10.32 16.84 -4.13
C SER A 111 8.81 17.06 -4.21
N ARG A 112 8.24 17.06 -5.42
CA ARG A 112 6.80 17.22 -5.65
C ARG A 112 6.05 15.90 -5.77
N VAL A 113 6.76 14.79 -5.98
CA VAL A 113 6.14 13.48 -6.15
C VAL A 113 5.54 13.01 -4.84
N GLN A 114 4.33 12.44 -4.92
CA GLN A 114 3.68 11.76 -3.82
C GLN A 114 3.64 10.26 -4.07
N PRO A 115 3.68 9.43 -3.00
CA PRO A 115 3.48 8.02 -3.19
C PRO A 115 2.07 7.69 -3.67
N LEU A 116 1.99 6.63 -4.48
CA LEU A 116 0.74 6.11 -4.97
C LEU A 116 -0.03 5.41 -3.83
N SER A 117 -1.17 5.98 -3.44
CA SER A 117 -2.03 5.43 -2.39
C SER A 117 -3.05 4.46 -2.97
N VAL A 118 -2.99 3.21 -2.55
CA VAL A 118 -3.95 2.18 -2.97
C VAL A 118 -5.35 2.50 -2.46
N ALA A 119 -5.46 3.10 -1.27
CA ALA A 119 -6.75 3.53 -0.73
C ALA A 119 -7.41 4.59 -1.62
N GLU A 120 -6.64 5.57 -2.10
CA GLU A 120 -7.15 6.60 -3.00
C GLU A 120 -7.47 6.04 -4.40
N GLU A 121 -6.64 5.15 -4.94
CA GLU A 121 -6.95 4.48 -6.22
C GLU A 121 -8.28 3.73 -6.17
N GLU A 122 -8.56 3.02 -5.07
CA GLU A 122 -9.80 2.24 -4.95
C GLU A 122 -11.04 3.10 -4.68
N LYS A 123 -10.88 4.32 -4.17
CA LYS A 123 -11.96 5.32 -4.04
C LYS A 123 -12.32 5.98 -5.37
N LYS A 124 -11.51 5.85 -6.42
CA LYS A 124 -11.80 6.44 -7.73
C LYS A 124 -13.09 5.88 -8.34
N ARG A 125 -13.93 6.76 -8.85
CA ARG A 125 -15.21 6.41 -9.49
C ARG A 125 -15.02 5.73 -10.85
N PRO A 126 -16.02 4.99 -11.35
CA PRO A 126 -16.03 4.53 -12.74
C PRO A 126 -15.78 5.70 -13.70
N GLY A 127 -14.89 5.51 -14.68
CA GLY A 127 -14.51 6.54 -15.66
C GLY A 127 -13.35 7.45 -15.23
N GLN A 128 -12.90 7.39 -13.97
CA GLN A 128 -11.64 8.03 -13.56
C GLN A 128 -10.45 7.12 -13.91
N PHE A 129 -9.36 7.73 -14.36
CA PHE A 129 -8.12 6.99 -14.66
C PHE A 129 -7.56 6.33 -13.40
N ARG A 130 -7.36 5.01 -13.45
CA ARG A 130 -6.73 4.21 -12.40
C ARG A 130 -5.35 3.76 -12.85
N GLU A 131 -4.40 3.77 -11.93
CA GLU A 131 -3.04 3.30 -12.23
C GLU A 131 -3.03 1.78 -12.50
N PRO A 132 -2.49 1.31 -13.64
CA PRO A 132 -2.57 -0.10 -14.02
C PRO A 132 -1.88 -1.06 -13.05
N ALA A 133 -0.77 -0.65 -12.44
CA ALA A 133 0.01 -1.54 -11.57
C ALA A 133 -0.73 -1.88 -10.25
N PRO A 134 -1.22 -0.90 -9.46
CA PRO A 134 -2.09 -1.19 -8.32
C PRO A 134 -3.35 -1.95 -8.73
N ASP A 135 -3.97 -1.61 -9.86
CA ASP A 135 -5.21 -2.27 -10.30
C ASP A 135 -5.00 -3.78 -10.57
N ARG A 136 -3.89 -4.15 -11.22
CA ARG A 136 -3.52 -5.56 -11.44
C ARG A 136 -3.30 -6.31 -10.13
N ILE A 137 -2.54 -5.72 -9.21
CA ILE A 137 -2.21 -6.34 -7.92
C ILE A 137 -3.49 -6.51 -7.07
N THR A 138 -4.31 -5.47 -6.99
CA THR A 138 -5.59 -5.52 -6.28
C THR A 138 -6.52 -6.55 -6.90
N THR A 139 -6.66 -6.58 -8.24
CA THR A 139 -7.53 -7.54 -8.93
C THR A 139 -7.09 -8.99 -8.68
N ALA A 140 -5.79 -9.26 -8.74
CA ALA A 140 -5.27 -10.59 -8.45
C ALA A 140 -5.53 -11.01 -7.00
N ALA A 141 -5.36 -10.10 -6.04
CA ALA A 141 -5.65 -10.36 -4.63
C ALA A 141 -7.16 -10.55 -4.38
N TYR A 142 -7.99 -9.72 -5.01
CA TYR A 142 -9.45 -9.78 -4.95
C TYR A 142 -9.97 -11.17 -5.35
N SER A 143 -9.49 -11.65 -6.49
CA SER A 143 -9.82 -12.98 -7.03
C SER A 143 -9.27 -14.10 -6.15
N ARG A 144 -8.02 -14.01 -5.68
CA ARG A 144 -7.42 -15.02 -4.78
C ARG A 144 -8.13 -15.14 -3.44
N MET A 145 -8.68 -14.04 -2.92
CA MET A 145 -9.50 -14.03 -1.70
C MET A 145 -10.97 -14.34 -1.98
N ASN A 146 -11.35 -14.59 -3.24
CA ASN A 146 -12.71 -14.89 -3.67
C ASN A 146 -13.72 -13.84 -3.17
N PHE A 147 -13.35 -12.57 -3.24
CA PHE A 147 -14.25 -11.48 -2.83
C PHE A 147 -15.43 -11.33 -3.80
N GLU A 148 -15.30 -11.77 -5.06
CA GLU A 148 -16.45 -11.87 -5.97
C GLU A 148 -17.52 -12.83 -5.44
N GLY A 149 -17.11 -13.89 -4.74
CA GLY A 149 -18.04 -14.81 -4.05
C GLY A 149 -18.79 -14.11 -2.93
N LEU A 150 -18.07 -13.32 -2.11
CA LEU A 150 -18.67 -12.55 -1.02
C LEU A 150 -19.66 -11.49 -1.52
N GLU A 151 -19.35 -10.82 -2.63
CA GLU A 151 -20.29 -9.90 -3.28
C GLU A 151 -21.59 -10.61 -3.70
N LYS A 152 -21.49 -11.82 -4.25
CA LYS A 152 -22.66 -12.60 -4.68
C LYS A 152 -23.51 -13.05 -3.49
N GLU A 153 -22.86 -13.51 -2.43
CA GLU A 153 -23.54 -13.91 -1.18
C GLU A 153 -24.28 -12.72 -0.54
N LEU A 154 -23.64 -11.54 -0.49
CA LEU A 154 -24.28 -10.33 -0.01
C LEU A 154 -25.51 -9.96 -0.85
N LYS A 155 -25.41 -10.01 -2.18
CA LYS A 155 -26.54 -9.78 -3.09
C LYS A 155 -27.65 -10.81 -2.96
N ALA A 156 -27.32 -12.03 -2.53
CA ALA A 156 -28.29 -13.07 -2.23
C ALA A 156 -28.96 -12.93 -0.84
N GLY A 157 -28.62 -11.87 -0.09
CA GLY A 157 -29.23 -11.56 1.20
C GLY A 157 -28.48 -12.10 2.41
N ARG A 158 -27.22 -12.57 2.24
CA ARG A 158 -26.36 -12.86 3.39
C ARG A 158 -26.14 -11.58 4.20
N ASP A 159 -26.11 -11.72 5.52
CA ASP A 159 -25.89 -10.61 6.43
C ASP A 159 -24.56 -9.88 6.14
N GLU A 160 -24.62 -8.54 6.12
CA GLU A 160 -23.47 -7.69 5.79
C GLU A 160 -22.32 -7.89 6.78
N VAL A 161 -22.65 -8.08 8.06
CA VAL A 161 -21.66 -8.23 9.12
C VAL A 161 -20.88 -9.53 8.94
N GLU A 162 -21.56 -10.64 8.64
CA GLU A 162 -20.91 -11.92 8.37
C GLU A 162 -19.97 -11.86 7.14
N VAL A 163 -20.40 -11.14 6.10
CA VAL A 163 -19.58 -10.95 4.88
C VAL A 163 -18.29 -10.19 5.22
N LEU A 164 -18.36 -9.16 6.05
CA LEU A 164 -17.19 -8.37 6.46
C LEU A 164 -16.24 -9.15 7.36
N GLU A 165 -16.76 -10.01 8.24
CA GLU A 165 -15.92 -10.90 9.07
C GLU A 165 -15.17 -11.92 8.22
N GLU A 166 -15.87 -12.55 7.27
CA GLU A 166 -15.27 -13.49 6.34
C GLU A 166 -14.23 -12.80 5.45
N ALA A 167 -14.50 -11.58 4.96
CA ALA A 167 -13.55 -10.79 4.19
C ALA A 167 -12.24 -10.52 4.96
N ARG A 168 -12.34 -10.15 6.24
CA ARG A 168 -11.18 -9.96 7.12
C ARG A 168 -10.40 -11.26 7.32
N ALA A 169 -11.08 -12.38 7.57
CA ALA A 169 -10.45 -13.67 7.75
C ALA A 169 -9.65 -14.08 6.49
N ARG A 170 -10.23 -13.87 5.31
CA ARG A 170 -9.56 -14.15 4.02
C ARG A 170 -8.38 -13.23 3.76
N ALA A 171 -8.49 -11.93 4.07
CA ALA A 171 -7.37 -10.99 4.01
C ALA A 171 -6.20 -11.41 4.90
N THR A 172 -6.51 -11.84 6.14
CA THR A 172 -5.53 -12.33 7.10
C THR A 172 -4.78 -13.56 6.57
N LYS A 173 -5.55 -14.53 6.06
CA LYS A 173 -5.02 -15.77 5.49
C LYS A 173 -4.16 -15.50 4.26
N PHE A 174 -4.59 -14.59 3.39
CA PHE A 174 -3.85 -14.19 2.19
C PHE A 174 -2.47 -13.62 2.51
N CYS A 175 -2.39 -12.77 3.54
CA CYS A 175 -1.12 -12.21 4.00
C CYS A 175 -0.32 -13.14 4.91
N ALA A 176 -0.81 -14.35 5.21
CA ALA A 176 -0.23 -15.27 6.20
C ALA A 176 0.14 -14.57 7.53
N ALA A 177 -0.67 -13.61 7.97
CA ALA A 177 -0.31 -12.72 9.06
C ALA A 177 -0.07 -13.43 10.40
N ASP A 178 -0.72 -14.57 10.61
CA ASP A 178 -0.58 -15.39 11.81
C ASP A 178 0.76 -16.14 11.89
N ARG A 179 1.52 -16.19 10.79
CA ARG A 179 2.81 -16.91 10.69
C ARG A 179 4.02 -15.97 10.78
N MET A 180 3.83 -14.71 11.14
CA MET A 180 4.92 -13.72 11.17
C MET A 180 5.68 -13.77 12.51
N PRO A 181 7.00 -14.03 12.52
CA PRO A 181 7.80 -13.86 13.72
C PRO A 181 7.90 -12.37 14.05
N LEU A 182 7.25 -11.95 15.13
CA LEU A 182 7.32 -10.60 15.68
C LEU A 182 8.66 -10.45 16.41
N GLY A 183 9.60 -9.70 15.82
CA GLY A 183 10.86 -9.40 16.48
C GLY A 183 11.45 -8.06 16.00
N LEU A 184 12.02 -7.30 16.93
CA LEU A 184 12.78 -6.07 16.65
C LEU A 184 13.96 -6.30 15.69
N GLU A 185 14.39 -7.55 15.54
CA GLU A 185 15.58 -7.94 14.79
C GLU A 185 15.27 -8.30 13.33
N ASN A 186 14.00 -8.49 12.98
CA ASN A 186 13.56 -8.89 11.64
C ASN A 186 12.67 -7.80 11.04
N THR A 187 13.20 -7.04 10.08
CA THR A 187 12.37 -6.18 9.24
C THR A 187 11.41 -7.03 8.41
N MET A 188 10.19 -6.55 8.20
CA MET A 188 9.22 -7.22 7.33
C MET A 188 9.81 -7.47 5.93
N PRO A 189 9.75 -8.70 5.40
CA PRO A 189 10.17 -8.99 4.02
C PRO A 189 9.39 -8.14 3.01
N SER A 190 10.04 -7.76 1.90
CA SER A 190 9.42 -6.93 0.85
C SER A 190 8.12 -7.51 0.30
N HIS A 191 8.07 -8.84 0.10
CA HIS A 191 6.89 -9.52 -0.40
C HIS A 191 5.67 -9.39 0.53
N MET A 192 5.89 -9.28 1.84
CA MET A 192 4.80 -9.18 2.83
C MET A 192 4.12 -7.81 2.77
N LEU A 193 4.89 -6.75 2.57
CA LEU A 193 4.33 -5.42 2.38
C LEU A 193 3.44 -5.37 1.13
N SER A 194 3.91 -5.96 0.02
CA SER A 194 3.11 -6.09 -1.20
C SER A 194 1.84 -6.90 -0.97
N CYS A 195 1.89 -7.96 -0.16
CA CYS A 195 0.69 -8.71 0.23
C CYS A 195 -0.29 -7.87 1.04
N ILE A 196 0.18 -7.12 2.05
CA ILE A 196 -0.67 -6.24 2.89
C ILE A 196 -1.31 -5.16 2.03
N GLU A 197 -0.54 -4.55 1.13
CA GLU A 197 -1.03 -3.54 0.20
C GLU A 197 -2.11 -4.10 -0.73
N ALA A 198 -1.89 -5.28 -1.31
CA ALA A 198 -2.85 -5.93 -2.18
C ALA A 198 -4.14 -6.33 -1.44
N ALA A 199 -4.01 -6.85 -0.22
CA ALA A 199 -5.14 -7.21 0.63
C ALA A 199 -5.94 -5.97 1.04
N ALA A 200 -5.26 -4.89 1.43
CA ALA A 200 -5.90 -3.62 1.77
C ALA A 200 -6.66 -3.05 0.56
N GLY A 201 -6.04 -3.04 -0.62
CA GLY A 201 -6.71 -2.61 -1.86
C GLY A 201 -7.94 -3.43 -2.18
N ALA A 202 -7.87 -4.75 -2.05
CA ALA A 202 -9.01 -5.61 -2.30
C ALA A 202 -10.14 -5.39 -1.26
N CYS A 203 -9.79 -5.12 0.00
CA CYS A 203 -10.77 -4.75 1.04
C CYS A 203 -11.43 -3.38 0.75
N PHE A 204 -10.66 -2.38 0.30
CA PHE A 204 -11.23 -1.08 -0.10
C PHE A 204 -12.16 -1.24 -1.30
N ARG A 205 -11.78 -2.06 -2.28
CA ARG A 205 -12.60 -2.39 -3.44
C ARG A 205 -13.90 -3.08 -3.04
N LEU A 206 -13.85 -4.06 -2.12
CA LEU A 206 -15.04 -4.72 -1.61
C LEU A 206 -15.96 -3.70 -0.93
N LEU A 207 -15.45 -2.86 -0.03
CA LEU A 207 -16.24 -1.79 0.60
C LEU A 207 -16.89 -0.85 -0.41
N ALA A 208 -16.17 -0.48 -1.47
CA ALA A 208 -16.71 0.39 -2.52
C ALA A 208 -17.89 -0.27 -3.25
N ARG A 209 -17.82 -1.58 -3.50
CA ARG A 209 -18.86 -2.38 -4.15
C ARG A 209 -20.03 -2.77 -3.25
N MET A 210 -19.85 -2.73 -1.93
CA MET A 210 -20.93 -2.94 -0.97
C MET A 210 -21.80 -1.69 -0.74
N LYS A 211 -21.27 -0.50 -1.07
CA LYS A 211 -22.00 0.77 -0.97
C LYS A 211 -22.89 1.07 -2.19
N SER A 212 -22.71 0.31 -3.27
CA SER A 212 -23.45 0.41 -4.54
C SER A 212 -24.53 -0.65 -4.62
#